data_AF-A0A4R7K757-F1
#
_entry.id   AF-A0A4R7K757-F1
#
_cell.length_a   1.000
_cell.length_b   1.000
_cell.length_c   1.000
_cell.angle_alpha   90.00
_cell.angle_beta   90.00
_cell.angle_gamma   90.00
#
_symmetry.space_group_name_H-M   'P 1'
#
loop_
_entity.id
_entity.type
_entity.pdbx_description
1 polymer ?
#
loop_
_entity_poly.entity_id
_entity_poly.type
_entity_poly.pdbx_seq_one_letter_code
_entity_poly.pdbx_strand_id
1 'polypeptide(L)'
;MMLFLSNFKSTVLLWFLVLATCGNETKKQAITTSTTDEPQIEQEAKEIVVAANRTEAYLPLLKGKKIAVVANQTSVIFKSGGHTHLVDSLLYLDVDIKHVFAPEHGFRGNFDAGEHVKNSTDVKTGLDLISLHGKNRKPSQEQLEGLDLVLFDIQDVGARFYTYISTMQLVMEACAEKGIPIIVLDRPNPNGHYVDGPTMEAAHTSFLGMTEIPLVYGMTIGEYANMINDELWLEGDKKVDLTVIPLENWTHDMFYSLPIRPSPNLPNDTSITLYPSLGMFEGTNINAGRGTEFQFQRYGASFLDSKVYDFTYTPEPNFGSKYPKEEGKLCYGKDLSKTERMNEVTMDYIIDAYTNSVDKSKFFITSGFTIHAGNDRLQKQIEAGATNAEIKATWQADIEKFKKIRAKYLLY
;
A
#
# COMPACT_ATOMS: atom_id res chain seq x y z
N MET A 1 -67.32 -6.55 65.62
CA MET A 1 -67.98 -5.34 66.15
C MET A 1 -67.71 -4.20 65.17
N MET A 2 -68.76 -3.69 64.51
CA MET A 2 -68.92 -2.42 63.76
C MET A 2 -67.73 -1.92 62.89
N LEU A 3 -67.82 -1.95 61.55
CA LEU A 3 -68.38 -0.89 60.67
C LEU A 3 -67.91 0.52 61.04
N PHE A 4 -67.12 1.17 60.16
CA PHE A 4 -67.43 2.51 59.65
C PHE A 4 -66.69 2.79 58.32
N LEU A 5 -67.49 2.85 57.26
CA LEU A 5 -67.18 3.49 55.98
C LEU A 5 -67.37 5.01 56.14
N SER A 6 -66.48 5.79 55.54
CA SER A 6 -66.73 7.19 55.14
C SER A 6 -65.90 7.44 53.87
N ASN A 7 -66.42 7.23 52.66
CA ASN A 7 -67.36 8.06 51.90
C ASN A 7 -67.03 9.56 51.90
N PHE A 8 -66.00 9.94 51.14
CA PHE A 8 -66.02 11.23 50.44
C PHE A 8 -66.26 10.99 48.95
N LYS A 9 -67.44 11.44 48.50
CA LYS A 9 -67.92 11.41 47.13
C LYS A 9 -67.10 12.42 46.31
N SER A 10 -66.42 11.94 45.27
CA SER A 10 -66.09 12.78 44.12
C SER A 10 -66.49 12.04 42.85
N THR A 11 -67.77 12.16 42.53
CA THR A 11 -68.44 11.60 41.34
C THR A 11 -67.98 12.24 40.02
N VAL A 12 -66.83 12.92 40.03
CA VAL A 12 -66.23 13.59 38.87
C VAL A 12 -64.98 12.86 38.36
N LEU A 13 -64.38 11.97 39.16
CA LEU A 13 -63.21 11.18 38.74
C LEU A 13 -63.58 9.91 37.93
N LEU A 14 -64.86 9.52 37.90
CA LEU A 14 -65.31 8.28 37.26
C LEU A 14 -65.73 8.44 35.78
N TRP A 15 -65.79 9.67 35.26
CA TRP A 15 -66.11 9.94 33.84
C TRP A 15 -64.88 10.25 32.97
N PHE A 16 -63.71 10.49 33.57
CA PHE A 16 -62.46 10.72 32.82
C PHE A 16 -61.63 9.45 32.56
N LEU A 17 -62.01 8.31 33.13
CA LEU A 17 -61.30 7.02 32.97
C LEU A 17 -61.99 6.04 32.01
N VAL A 18 -63.08 6.43 31.33
CA VAL A 18 -63.81 5.56 30.38
C VAL A 18 -63.45 5.85 28.91
N LEU A 19 -62.52 6.77 28.62
CA LEU A 19 -62.06 7.07 27.26
C LEU A 19 -60.56 6.83 27.01
N ALA A 20 -59.85 6.15 27.91
CA ALA A 20 -58.40 5.92 27.75
C ALA A 20 -57.96 4.50 28.13
N THR A 21 -58.72 3.47 27.75
CA THR A 21 -58.24 2.07 27.83
C THR A 21 -58.90 1.23 26.74
N CYS A 22 -58.47 1.42 25.50
CA CYS A 22 -58.58 0.41 24.45
C CYS A 22 -57.17 0.08 24.00
N GLY A 23 -56.73 -1.16 24.20
CA GLY A 23 -55.52 -1.66 23.57
C GLY A 23 -54.63 -2.56 24.43
N ASN A 24 -55.20 -3.61 25.05
CA ASN A 24 -54.44 -4.85 25.20
C ASN A 24 -55.39 -6.04 25.45
N GLU A 25 -55.71 -6.77 24.39
CA GLU A 25 -56.11 -8.17 24.52
C GLU A 25 -55.36 -9.00 23.49
N THR A 26 -54.65 -9.99 24.01
CA THR A 26 -53.89 -11.00 23.29
C THR A 26 -54.85 -12.00 22.65
N LYS A 27 -54.90 -12.04 21.32
CA LYS A 27 -55.46 -13.16 20.56
C LYS A 27 -54.54 -13.52 19.40
N LYS A 28 -54.16 -14.80 19.35
CA LYS A 28 -53.41 -15.45 18.28
C LYS A 28 -54.02 -15.12 16.91
N GLN A 29 -53.24 -14.53 16.02
CA GLN A 29 -53.48 -14.58 14.59
C GLN A 29 -52.15 -14.74 13.86
N ALA A 30 -52.19 -15.59 12.84
CA ALA A 30 -51.06 -16.07 12.08
C ALA A 30 -50.18 -14.91 11.57
N ILE A 31 -48.88 -15.05 11.77
CA ILE A 31 -47.88 -14.24 11.07
C ILE A 31 -47.96 -14.69 9.62
N THR A 32 -48.74 -13.96 8.82
CA THR A 32 -48.53 -13.92 7.37
C THR A 32 -47.26 -13.11 7.17
N THR A 33 -46.13 -13.83 7.14
CA THR A 33 -44.88 -13.28 6.64
C THR A 33 -45.11 -12.99 5.16
N SER A 34 -45.48 -11.75 4.83
CA SER A 34 -45.22 -11.22 3.50
C SER A 34 -43.73 -10.96 3.42
N THR A 35 -42.94 -12.03 3.28
CA THR A 35 -41.61 -11.91 2.70
C THR A 35 -41.85 -11.58 1.23
N THR A 36 -41.73 -10.30 0.88
CA THR A 36 -41.15 -9.96 -0.41
C THR A 36 -39.69 -10.37 -0.33
N ASP A 37 -39.45 -11.68 -0.44
CA ASP A 37 -38.16 -12.23 -0.84
C ASP A 37 -38.01 -11.87 -2.32
N GLU A 38 -37.62 -10.63 -2.60
CA GLU A 38 -36.85 -10.41 -3.81
C GLU A 38 -35.59 -11.27 -3.65
N PRO A 39 -35.35 -12.23 -4.55
CA PRO A 39 -34.11 -12.99 -4.50
C PRO A 39 -32.98 -11.99 -4.70
N GLN A 40 -32.25 -11.66 -3.62
CA GLN A 40 -30.92 -11.11 -3.75
C GLN A 40 -30.12 -12.21 -4.44
N ILE A 41 -29.94 -12.03 -5.75
CA ILE A 41 -28.93 -12.76 -6.50
C ILE A 41 -27.62 -12.35 -5.85
N GLU A 42 -27.12 -13.19 -4.96
CA GLU A 42 -25.78 -13.11 -4.42
C GLU A 42 -24.86 -13.29 -5.64
N GLN A 43 -24.49 -12.17 -6.25
CA GLN A 43 -23.68 -12.16 -7.44
C GLN A 43 -22.31 -12.65 -6.99
N GLU A 44 -22.01 -13.91 -7.32
CA GLU A 44 -20.73 -14.54 -7.02
C GLU A 44 -19.60 -13.57 -7.40
N ALA A 45 -18.81 -13.15 -6.41
CA ALA A 45 -17.78 -12.15 -6.62
C ALA A 45 -16.80 -12.70 -7.67
N LYS A 46 -16.75 -12.05 -8.83
CA LYS A 46 -15.85 -12.47 -9.91
C LYS A 46 -14.41 -12.34 -9.44
N GLU A 47 -13.59 -13.31 -9.79
CA GLU A 47 -12.16 -13.30 -9.50
C GLU A 47 -11.48 -12.08 -10.14
N ILE A 48 -10.61 -11.42 -9.40
CA ILE A 48 -9.80 -10.30 -9.89
C ILE A 48 -8.88 -10.81 -10.99
N VAL A 49 -8.93 -10.19 -12.16
CA VAL A 49 -8.01 -10.51 -13.27
C VAL A 49 -6.98 -9.40 -13.39
N VAL A 50 -5.73 -9.72 -13.06
CA VAL A 50 -4.61 -8.78 -13.24
C VAL A 50 -4.33 -8.51 -14.71
N ALA A 51 -3.78 -7.34 -15.06
CA ALA A 51 -3.56 -6.98 -16.46
C ALA A 51 -2.64 -7.95 -17.20
N ALA A 52 -1.65 -8.54 -16.51
CA ALA A 52 -0.77 -9.57 -17.07
C ALA A 52 -1.54 -10.85 -17.50
N ASN A 53 -2.71 -11.11 -16.95
CA ASN A 53 -3.58 -12.22 -17.37
C ASN A 53 -4.44 -11.88 -18.60
N ARG A 54 -4.56 -10.60 -18.97
CA ARG A 54 -5.37 -10.12 -20.10
C ARG A 54 -4.56 -10.10 -21.40
N THR A 55 -4.00 -11.24 -21.78
CA THR A 55 -3.05 -11.38 -22.90
C THR A 55 -3.62 -10.87 -24.23
N GLU A 56 -4.91 -11.08 -24.48
CA GLU A 56 -5.60 -10.56 -25.68
C GLU A 56 -5.58 -9.04 -25.78
N ALA A 57 -5.53 -8.33 -24.64
CA ALA A 57 -5.53 -6.87 -24.59
C ALA A 57 -4.18 -6.24 -24.96
N TYR A 58 -3.06 -6.95 -24.75
CA TYR A 58 -1.73 -6.37 -24.92
C TYR A 58 -0.81 -7.11 -25.90
N LEU A 59 -0.95 -8.43 -26.11
CA LEU A 59 -0.09 -9.17 -27.05
C LEU A 59 -0.13 -8.61 -28.48
N PRO A 60 -1.28 -8.19 -29.04
CA PRO A 60 -1.32 -7.55 -30.36
C PRO A 60 -0.46 -6.29 -30.44
N LEU A 61 -0.34 -5.55 -29.33
CA LEU A 61 0.45 -4.32 -29.24
C LEU A 61 1.97 -4.61 -29.20
N LEU A 62 2.38 -5.81 -28.79
CA LEU A 62 3.79 -6.23 -28.73
C LEU A 62 4.29 -6.85 -30.05
N LYS A 63 3.39 -7.25 -30.95
CA LYS A 63 3.73 -8.02 -32.14
C LYS A 63 4.69 -7.27 -33.07
N GLY A 64 5.83 -7.89 -33.37
CA GLY A 64 6.85 -7.34 -34.26
C GLY A 64 7.63 -6.15 -33.69
N LYS A 65 7.47 -5.85 -32.40
CA LYS A 65 8.22 -4.81 -31.69
C LYS A 65 9.41 -5.39 -30.94
N LYS A 66 10.51 -4.64 -30.92
CA LYS A 66 11.64 -4.86 -30.02
C LYS A 66 11.35 -4.19 -28.69
N ILE A 67 11.23 -4.95 -27.62
CA ILE A 67 10.80 -4.40 -26.33
C ILE A 67 11.85 -4.59 -25.25
N ALA A 68 11.83 -3.71 -24.25
CA ALA A 68 12.36 -4.01 -22.94
C ALA A 68 11.21 -4.21 -21.95
N VAL A 69 11.44 -5.02 -20.92
CA VAL A 69 10.46 -5.27 -19.85
C VAL A 69 11.01 -4.77 -18.53
N VAL A 70 10.27 -3.94 -17.80
CA VAL A 70 10.54 -3.60 -16.41
C VAL A 70 9.81 -4.59 -15.53
N ALA A 71 10.54 -5.49 -14.88
CA ALA A 71 9.96 -6.63 -14.16
C ALA A 71 10.80 -7.05 -12.94
N ASN A 72 10.13 -7.71 -12.00
CA ASN A 72 10.72 -8.39 -10.86
C ASN A 72 10.02 -9.74 -10.63
N GLN A 73 10.24 -10.39 -9.49
CA GLN A 73 9.66 -11.70 -9.18
C GLN A 73 8.12 -11.72 -9.14
N THR A 74 7.48 -10.56 -9.00
CA THR A 74 6.01 -10.43 -8.96
C THR A 74 5.38 -10.35 -10.35
N SER A 75 6.19 -10.15 -11.38
CA SER A 75 5.78 -10.00 -12.78
C SER A 75 5.37 -11.33 -13.38
N VAL A 76 4.21 -11.84 -12.97
CA VAL A 76 3.71 -13.16 -13.35
C VAL A 76 2.33 -13.12 -13.98
N ILE A 77 2.08 -14.11 -14.84
CA ILE A 77 0.76 -14.48 -15.36
C ILE A 77 0.26 -15.66 -14.52
N PHE A 78 -0.87 -15.49 -13.86
CA PHE A 78 -1.47 -16.54 -13.02
C PHE A 78 -2.18 -17.59 -13.87
N LYS A 79 -2.21 -18.83 -13.38
CA LYS A 79 -2.92 -19.96 -13.98
C LYS A 79 -3.43 -20.87 -12.88
N SER A 80 -4.36 -21.76 -13.20
CA SER A 80 -4.84 -22.75 -12.24
C SER A 80 -3.67 -23.52 -11.62
N GLY A 81 -3.48 -23.39 -10.30
CA GLY A 81 -2.44 -24.08 -9.54
C GLY A 81 -1.02 -23.47 -9.61
N GLY A 82 -0.86 -22.24 -10.10
CA GLY A 82 0.44 -21.55 -10.03
C GLY A 82 0.55 -20.33 -10.93
N HIS A 83 1.76 -20.03 -11.39
CA HIS A 83 2.02 -18.90 -12.27
C HIS A 83 3.21 -19.16 -13.20
N THR A 84 3.33 -18.38 -14.25
CA THR A 84 4.53 -18.31 -15.09
C THR A 84 5.01 -16.86 -15.08
N HIS A 85 6.32 -16.63 -15.02
CA HIS A 85 6.86 -15.28 -15.14
C HIS A 85 6.46 -14.67 -16.50
N LEU A 86 6.13 -13.38 -16.53
CA LEU A 86 5.68 -12.65 -17.72
C LEU A 86 6.71 -12.76 -18.85
N VAL A 87 7.97 -12.40 -18.58
CA VAL A 87 9.08 -12.52 -19.54
C VAL A 87 9.21 -13.93 -20.12
N ASP A 88 9.10 -14.98 -19.30
CA ASP A 88 9.18 -16.37 -19.81
C ASP A 88 8.01 -16.68 -20.76
N SER A 89 6.82 -16.15 -20.45
CA SER A 89 5.62 -16.33 -21.28
C SER A 89 5.71 -15.56 -22.59
N LEU A 90 6.25 -14.34 -22.56
CA LEU A 90 6.44 -13.50 -23.75
C LEU A 90 7.50 -14.09 -24.69
N LEU A 91 8.62 -14.60 -24.16
CA LEU A 91 9.62 -15.30 -24.96
C LEU A 91 9.06 -16.58 -25.60
N TYR A 92 8.24 -17.34 -24.87
CA TYR A 92 7.57 -18.52 -25.43
C TYR A 92 6.61 -18.17 -26.58
N LEU A 93 6.09 -16.95 -26.61
CA LEU A 93 5.21 -16.41 -27.65
C LEU A 93 5.97 -15.64 -28.75
N ASP A 94 7.29 -15.84 -28.86
CA ASP A 94 8.17 -15.21 -29.85
C ASP A 94 8.14 -13.67 -29.83
N VAL A 95 7.92 -13.06 -28.66
CA VAL A 95 8.07 -11.62 -28.47
C VAL A 95 9.56 -11.27 -28.39
N ASP A 96 9.99 -10.28 -29.19
CA ASP A 96 11.40 -9.86 -29.29
C ASP A 96 11.82 -8.98 -28.10
N ILE A 97 12.14 -9.62 -26.97
CA ILE A 97 12.65 -8.95 -25.77
C ILE A 97 14.17 -8.76 -25.89
N LYS A 98 14.62 -7.50 -25.83
CA LYS A 98 16.05 -7.16 -25.91
C LYS A 98 16.77 -7.26 -24.58
N HIS A 99 16.14 -6.81 -23.51
CA HIS A 99 16.66 -6.88 -22.15
C HIS A 99 15.54 -6.62 -21.14
N VAL A 100 15.84 -6.91 -19.88
CA VAL A 100 14.95 -6.66 -18.75
C VAL A 100 15.57 -5.60 -17.85
N PHE A 101 14.80 -4.60 -17.48
CA PHE A 101 15.13 -3.68 -16.41
C PHE A 101 14.62 -4.25 -15.08
N ALA A 102 15.51 -4.53 -14.15
CA ALA A 102 15.18 -5.08 -12.84
C ALA A 102 15.41 -4.02 -11.74
N PRO A 103 14.37 -3.60 -10.99
CA PRO A 103 14.53 -2.64 -9.90
C PRO A 103 15.13 -3.32 -8.64
N GLU A 104 14.83 -2.76 -7.47
CA GLU A 104 15.24 -3.33 -6.18
C GLU A 104 14.74 -4.78 -5.99
N HIS A 105 15.51 -5.58 -5.24
CA HIS A 105 15.33 -7.03 -4.98
C HIS A 105 15.51 -7.94 -6.20
N GLY A 106 15.72 -7.35 -7.39
CA GLY A 106 16.12 -8.02 -8.62
C GLY A 106 14.99 -8.79 -9.33
N PHE A 107 15.35 -9.48 -10.40
CA PHE A 107 14.39 -10.04 -11.37
C PHE A 107 13.69 -11.33 -10.88
N ARG A 108 14.40 -12.22 -10.19
CA ARG A 108 13.88 -13.52 -9.74
C ARG A 108 13.72 -13.61 -8.21
N GLY A 109 13.86 -12.49 -7.48
CA GLY A 109 13.60 -12.42 -6.04
C GLY A 109 14.71 -12.99 -5.14
N ASN A 110 15.93 -13.10 -5.66
CA ASN A 110 17.07 -13.71 -4.96
C ASN A 110 17.99 -12.70 -4.23
N PHE A 111 17.62 -11.41 -4.16
CA PHE A 111 18.45 -10.36 -3.56
C PHE A 111 17.78 -9.72 -2.34
N ASP A 112 18.57 -9.30 -1.35
CA ASP A 112 18.09 -8.63 -0.14
C ASP A 112 17.69 -7.16 -0.41
N ALA A 113 17.04 -6.52 0.57
CA ALA A 113 16.74 -5.08 0.52
C ALA A 113 18.00 -4.22 0.64
N GLY A 114 18.11 -3.20 -0.20
CA GLY A 114 19.27 -2.31 -0.27
C GLY A 114 20.53 -2.92 -0.89
N GLU A 115 20.52 -4.18 -1.33
CA GLU A 115 21.67 -4.76 -2.03
C GLU A 115 21.89 -4.10 -3.39
N HIS A 116 23.16 -3.92 -3.75
CA HIS A 116 23.53 -3.52 -5.10
C HIS A 116 23.25 -4.67 -6.07
N VAL A 117 22.01 -4.70 -6.59
CA VAL A 117 21.68 -5.49 -7.78
C VAL A 117 22.57 -4.97 -8.91
N LYS A 118 23.47 -5.81 -9.42
CA LYS A 118 24.32 -5.48 -10.57
C LYS A 118 23.68 -5.98 -11.85
N ASN A 119 24.11 -5.43 -12.97
CA ASN A 119 23.79 -6.03 -14.27
C ASN A 119 24.23 -7.49 -14.28
N SER A 120 23.39 -8.35 -14.84
CA SER A 120 23.62 -9.79 -14.88
C SER A 120 22.90 -10.38 -16.10
N THR A 121 22.98 -11.69 -16.27
CA THR A 121 22.26 -12.40 -17.32
C THR A 121 21.32 -13.40 -16.64
N ASP A 122 20.06 -13.44 -17.05
CA ASP A 122 19.12 -14.43 -16.53
C ASP A 122 19.49 -15.81 -17.06
N VAL A 123 19.90 -16.72 -16.16
CA VAL A 123 20.41 -18.05 -16.53
C VAL A 123 19.39 -18.86 -17.34
N LYS A 124 18.08 -18.64 -17.10
CA LYS A 124 17.00 -19.38 -17.77
C LYS A 124 16.78 -18.91 -19.20
N THR A 125 16.77 -17.59 -19.43
CA THR A 125 16.38 -17.00 -20.72
C THR A 125 17.56 -16.51 -21.56
N GLY A 126 18.74 -16.31 -20.95
CA GLY A 126 19.89 -15.69 -21.59
C GLY A 126 19.76 -14.18 -21.78
N LEU A 127 18.67 -13.55 -21.31
CA LEU A 127 18.46 -12.12 -21.42
C LEU A 127 19.36 -11.34 -20.48
N ASP A 128 19.82 -10.18 -20.94
CA ASP A 128 20.51 -9.21 -20.10
C ASP A 128 19.52 -8.59 -19.10
N LEU A 129 19.94 -8.57 -17.84
CA LEU A 129 19.27 -7.94 -16.72
C LEU A 129 20.02 -6.65 -16.38
N ILE A 130 19.37 -5.51 -16.63
CA ILE A 130 19.89 -4.18 -16.33
C ILE A 130 19.31 -3.71 -15.01
N SER A 131 20.17 -3.41 -14.04
CA SER A 131 19.72 -2.98 -12.72
C SER A 131 19.24 -1.52 -12.75
N LEU A 132 18.03 -1.29 -12.25
CA LEU A 132 17.48 0.04 -11.96
C LEU A 132 17.63 0.44 -10.48
N HIS A 133 18.82 0.22 -9.91
CA HIS A 133 19.10 0.49 -8.49
C HIS A 133 20.39 1.31 -8.28
N GLY A 134 20.57 1.85 -7.07
CA GLY A 134 21.73 2.64 -6.69
C GLY A 134 21.90 3.90 -7.56
N LYS A 135 23.02 4.01 -8.27
CA LYS A 135 23.31 5.15 -9.16
C LYS A 135 22.60 5.06 -10.52
N ASN A 136 22.04 3.90 -10.87
CA ASN A 136 21.45 3.63 -12.18
C ASN A 136 19.92 3.47 -12.10
N ARG A 137 19.21 4.36 -11.41
CA ARG A 137 17.75 4.21 -11.18
C ARG A 137 16.86 4.56 -12.39
N LYS A 138 17.39 5.33 -13.34
CA LYS A 138 16.73 5.77 -14.58
C LYS A 138 17.40 5.04 -15.76
N PRO A 139 16.65 4.39 -16.66
CA PRO A 139 17.23 3.83 -17.88
C PRO A 139 18.04 4.89 -18.64
N SER A 140 19.23 4.53 -19.11
CA SER A 140 20.02 5.45 -19.93
C SER A 140 19.47 5.52 -21.35
N GLN A 141 19.73 6.63 -22.04
CA GLN A 141 19.31 6.81 -23.44
C GLN A 141 19.96 5.80 -24.40
N GLU A 142 21.11 5.22 -24.02
CA GLU A 142 21.78 4.11 -24.71
C GLU A 142 21.05 2.79 -24.50
N GLN A 143 20.59 2.52 -23.26
CA GLN A 143 19.82 1.32 -22.95
C GLN A 143 18.47 1.30 -23.67
N LEU A 144 17.92 2.48 -24.00
CA LEU A 144 16.69 2.61 -24.77
C LEU A 144 16.89 2.54 -26.30
N GLU A 145 18.13 2.54 -26.80
CA GLU A 145 18.41 2.58 -28.24
C GLU A 145 17.87 1.33 -28.97
N GLY A 146 17.18 1.56 -30.09
CA GLY A 146 16.64 0.47 -30.93
C GLY A 146 15.46 -0.31 -30.33
N LEU A 147 14.90 0.15 -29.20
CA LEU A 147 13.62 -0.33 -28.68
C LEU A 147 12.45 0.40 -29.35
N ASP A 148 11.35 -0.32 -29.55
CA ASP A 148 10.09 0.22 -30.06
C ASP A 148 9.08 0.50 -28.93
N LEU A 149 9.29 -0.11 -27.75
CA LEU A 149 8.35 -0.06 -26.63
C LEU A 149 9.03 -0.51 -25.32
N VAL A 150 8.60 0.07 -24.19
CA VAL A 150 8.86 -0.48 -22.84
C VAL A 150 7.57 -1.05 -22.26
N LEU A 151 7.62 -2.28 -21.74
CA LEU A 151 6.52 -2.90 -21.00
C LEU A 151 6.83 -2.88 -19.49
N PHE A 152 5.94 -2.34 -18.68
CA PHE A 152 6.10 -2.26 -17.22
C PHE A 152 5.08 -3.18 -16.53
N ASP A 153 5.55 -4.08 -15.66
CA ASP A 153 4.69 -4.96 -14.89
C ASP A 153 5.32 -5.27 -13.53
N ILE A 154 4.89 -4.61 -12.45
CA ILE A 154 5.40 -4.83 -11.08
C ILE A 154 4.29 -4.63 -10.05
N GLN A 155 4.21 -5.53 -9.07
CA GLN A 155 3.29 -5.41 -7.94
C GLN A 155 3.79 -4.38 -6.92
N ASP A 156 3.05 -3.30 -6.74
CA ASP A 156 3.25 -2.29 -5.69
C ASP A 156 2.47 -2.65 -4.40
N VAL A 157 2.62 -1.85 -3.33
CA VAL A 157 1.92 -2.04 -2.05
C VAL A 157 1.15 -0.81 -1.56
N GLY A 158 1.11 0.28 -2.34
CA GLY A 158 0.30 1.46 -2.06
C GLY A 158 0.89 2.44 -1.03
N ALA A 159 2.20 2.40 -0.81
CA ALA A 159 2.90 3.30 0.10
C ALA A 159 3.99 4.06 -0.65
N ARG A 160 4.07 5.39 -0.49
CA ARG A 160 4.95 6.28 -1.26
C ARG A 160 6.43 5.90 -1.20
N PHE A 161 6.91 5.46 -0.03
CA PHE A 161 8.30 5.03 0.15
C PHE A 161 8.58 3.60 -0.34
N TYR A 162 7.58 2.91 -0.88
CA TYR A 162 7.80 1.71 -1.68
C TYR A 162 8.16 2.13 -3.11
N THR A 163 9.42 1.91 -3.49
CA THR A 163 10.06 2.70 -4.54
C THR A 163 9.69 2.31 -5.97
N TYR A 164 8.78 1.36 -6.18
CA TYR A 164 8.39 0.94 -7.53
C TYR A 164 7.62 2.01 -8.31
N ILE A 165 6.83 2.87 -7.63
CA ILE A 165 6.25 4.05 -8.28
C ILE A 165 7.31 5.07 -8.72
N SER A 166 8.42 5.18 -7.97
CA SER A 166 9.55 6.05 -8.33
C SER A 166 10.37 5.44 -9.47
N THR A 167 10.56 4.12 -9.50
CA THR A 167 11.11 3.44 -10.69
C THR A 167 10.24 3.68 -11.91
N MET A 168 8.91 3.53 -11.79
CA MET A 168 8.01 3.76 -12.92
C MET A 168 8.12 5.19 -13.44
N GLN A 169 8.12 6.19 -12.55
CA GLN A 169 8.30 7.59 -12.95
C GLN A 169 9.61 7.82 -13.71
N LEU A 170 10.75 7.31 -13.21
CA LEU A 170 12.04 7.44 -13.89
C LEU A 170 12.07 6.74 -15.25
N VAL A 171 11.43 5.56 -15.36
CA VAL A 171 11.27 4.86 -16.65
C VAL A 171 10.44 5.71 -17.62
N MET A 172 9.32 6.25 -17.16
CA MET A 172 8.44 7.12 -17.97
C MET A 172 9.17 8.38 -18.43
N GLU A 173 9.96 9.03 -17.56
CA GLU A 173 10.79 10.18 -17.93
C GLU A 173 11.82 9.83 -19.00
N ALA A 174 12.56 8.72 -18.83
CA ALA A 174 13.56 8.29 -19.80
C ALA A 174 12.92 7.96 -21.17
N CYS A 175 11.74 7.33 -21.15
CA CYS A 175 10.95 7.02 -22.33
C CYS A 175 10.40 8.29 -23.00
N ALA A 176 9.90 9.26 -22.24
CA ALA A 176 9.45 10.55 -22.74
C ALA A 176 10.59 11.35 -23.38
N GLU A 177 11.80 11.28 -22.82
CA GLU A 177 13.01 11.89 -23.39
C GLU A 177 13.41 11.28 -24.73
N LYS A 178 13.30 9.95 -24.88
CA LYS A 178 13.67 9.22 -26.09
C LYS A 178 12.56 9.22 -27.16
N GLY A 179 11.30 9.42 -26.75
CA GLY A 179 10.13 9.21 -27.59
C GLY A 179 9.74 7.74 -27.75
N ILE A 180 9.99 6.92 -26.72
CA ILE A 180 9.62 5.50 -26.71
C ILE A 180 8.29 5.34 -25.94
N PRO A 181 7.26 4.69 -26.53
CA PRO A 181 6.02 4.43 -25.82
C PRO A 181 6.20 3.44 -24.67
N ILE A 182 5.30 3.51 -23.69
CA ILE A 182 5.26 2.61 -22.54
C ILE A 182 3.87 1.96 -22.40
N ILE A 183 3.85 0.65 -22.17
CA ILE A 183 2.66 -0.08 -21.75
C ILE A 183 2.81 -0.44 -20.27
N VAL A 184 1.84 -0.08 -19.44
CA VAL A 184 1.77 -0.50 -18.03
C VAL A 184 0.71 -1.59 -17.89
N LEU A 185 1.11 -2.75 -17.40
CA LEU A 185 0.20 -3.80 -16.98
C LEU A 185 -0.19 -3.51 -15.53
N ASP A 186 -1.41 -3.05 -15.33
CA ASP A 186 -1.87 -2.64 -14.01
C ASP A 186 -2.01 -3.83 -13.03
N ARG A 187 -1.83 -3.54 -11.74
CA ARG A 187 -1.92 -4.50 -10.64
C ARG A 187 -2.72 -3.93 -9.47
N PRO A 188 -3.48 -4.75 -8.72
CA PRO A 188 -4.25 -4.26 -7.58
C PRO A 188 -3.36 -3.62 -6.54
N ASN A 189 -3.82 -2.53 -5.92
CA ASN A 189 -3.15 -1.92 -4.78
C ASN A 189 -3.72 -2.50 -3.47
N PRO A 190 -2.94 -3.24 -2.66
CA PRO A 190 -3.43 -3.83 -1.40
C PRO A 190 -3.80 -2.78 -0.33
N ASN A 191 -3.33 -1.54 -0.46
CA ASN A 191 -3.72 -0.37 0.34
C ASN A 191 -4.53 0.66 -0.49
N GLY A 192 -5.20 0.23 -1.57
CA GLY A 192 -5.97 1.08 -2.47
C GLY A 192 -7.24 1.70 -1.85
N HIS A 193 -7.75 1.08 -0.78
CA HIS A 193 -9.04 1.41 -0.15
C HIS A 193 -9.08 2.74 0.62
N TYR A 194 -7.96 3.43 0.76
CA TYR A 194 -7.91 4.70 1.50
C TYR A 194 -6.79 5.64 1.01
N VAL A 195 -6.88 6.90 1.41
CA VAL A 195 -5.83 7.93 1.20
C VAL A 195 -5.52 8.55 2.54
N ASP A 196 -4.27 8.51 2.98
CA ASP A 196 -3.88 9.07 4.27
C ASP A 196 -2.37 9.32 4.39
N GLY A 197 -1.98 9.96 5.48
CA GLY A 197 -0.61 10.17 5.92
C GLY A 197 0.01 11.48 5.43
N PRO A 198 1.22 11.79 5.92
CA PRO A 198 1.90 13.04 5.62
C PRO A 198 2.21 13.17 4.13
N THR A 199 1.83 14.29 3.53
CA THR A 199 2.11 14.60 2.12
C THR A 199 3.57 15.00 1.93
N MET A 200 4.15 14.59 0.81
CA MET A 200 5.50 14.96 0.40
C MET A 200 5.56 16.43 0.00
N GLU A 201 6.55 17.15 0.51
CA GLU A 201 6.89 18.52 0.14
C GLU A 201 8.12 18.51 -0.78
N ALA A 202 8.19 19.43 -1.75
CA ALA A 202 9.27 19.52 -2.75
C ALA A 202 10.68 19.39 -2.15
N ALA A 203 10.92 20.05 -1.01
CA ALA A 203 12.23 20.08 -0.34
C ALA A 203 12.69 18.71 0.20
N HIS A 204 11.78 17.75 0.33
CA HIS A 204 12.04 16.40 0.86
C HIS A 204 11.90 15.30 -0.19
N THR A 205 11.67 15.67 -1.45
CA THR A 205 11.58 14.71 -2.56
C THR A 205 12.88 13.92 -2.70
N SER A 206 12.73 12.64 -2.99
CA SER A 206 13.83 11.72 -3.22
C SER A 206 13.33 10.47 -3.95
N PHE A 207 14.17 9.44 -4.10
CA PHE A 207 13.71 8.16 -4.63
C PHE A 207 12.71 7.42 -3.71
N LEU A 208 12.58 7.82 -2.43
CA LEU A 208 11.53 7.33 -1.52
C LEU A 208 10.19 8.09 -1.70
N GLY A 209 10.11 8.99 -2.68
CA GLY A 209 8.92 9.76 -3.01
C GLY A 209 9.29 10.96 -3.87
N MET A 210 9.08 10.81 -5.17
CA MET A 210 9.47 11.80 -6.18
C MET A 210 8.39 12.85 -6.46
N THR A 211 7.20 12.66 -5.90
CA THR A 211 6.01 13.47 -6.18
C THR A 211 5.35 13.92 -4.89
N GLU A 212 4.75 15.11 -4.89
CA GLU A 212 4.02 15.73 -3.77
C GLU A 212 2.66 15.05 -3.49
N ILE A 213 2.68 13.74 -3.23
CA ILE A 213 1.51 12.92 -2.93
C ILE A 213 1.46 12.50 -1.45
N PRO A 214 0.27 12.15 -0.92
CA PRO A 214 0.13 11.54 0.40
C PRO A 214 0.96 10.26 0.53
N LEU A 215 1.21 9.84 1.77
CA LEU A 215 1.95 8.62 2.05
C LEU A 215 1.24 7.38 1.48
N VAL A 216 -0.05 7.25 1.75
CA VAL A 216 -0.93 6.26 1.12
C VAL A 216 -1.78 7.01 0.12
N TYR A 217 -1.53 6.75 -1.14
CA TYR A 217 -2.11 7.51 -2.25
C TYR A 217 -3.36 6.83 -2.83
N GLY A 218 -3.63 5.58 -2.46
CA GLY A 218 -4.89 4.89 -2.77
C GLY A 218 -5.19 4.77 -4.27
N MET A 219 -4.16 4.57 -5.10
CA MET A 219 -4.31 4.38 -6.55
C MET A 219 -3.56 3.11 -6.98
N THR A 220 -3.98 2.47 -8.05
CA THR A 220 -3.15 1.45 -8.69
C THR A 220 -1.94 2.07 -9.37
N ILE A 221 -0.98 1.25 -9.76
CA ILE A 221 0.22 1.74 -10.45
C ILE A 221 -0.14 2.30 -11.84
N GLY A 222 -1.14 1.73 -12.52
CA GLY A 222 -1.66 2.25 -13.79
C GLY A 222 -2.35 3.61 -13.64
N GLU A 223 -3.19 3.79 -12.61
CA GLU A 223 -3.82 5.09 -12.32
C GLU A 223 -2.77 6.15 -11.95
N TYR A 224 -1.75 5.79 -11.15
CA TYR A 224 -0.65 6.70 -10.83
C TYR A 224 0.14 7.10 -12.09
N ALA A 225 0.42 6.15 -13.00
CA ALA A 225 1.08 6.43 -14.28
C ALA A 225 0.30 7.46 -15.10
N ASN A 226 -1.03 7.26 -15.26
CA ASN A 226 -1.88 8.21 -15.97
C ASN A 226 -1.82 9.61 -15.32
N MET A 227 -1.95 9.67 -13.99
CA MET A 227 -1.93 10.93 -13.25
C MET A 227 -0.61 11.69 -13.45
N ILE A 228 0.55 11.07 -13.24
CA ILE A 228 1.83 11.77 -13.35
C ILE A 228 2.13 12.21 -14.79
N ASN A 229 1.66 11.44 -15.78
CA ASN A 229 1.80 11.79 -17.19
C ASN A 229 0.92 12.99 -17.54
N ASP A 230 -0.35 12.99 -17.10
CA ASP A 230 -1.31 14.01 -17.51
C ASP A 230 -1.24 15.32 -16.74
N GLU A 231 -0.85 15.27 -15.46
CA GLU A 231 -0.56 16.47 -14.65
C GLU A 231 0.84 17.06 -14.94
N LEU A 232 1.59 16.50 -15.92
CA LEU A 232 2.94 16.94 -16.31
C LEU A 232 3.96 16.88 -15.16
N TRP A 233 3.88 15.84 -14.34
CA TRP A 233 4.79 15.65 -13.19
C TRP A 233 6.08 14.88 -13.55
N LEU A 234 6.25 14.51 -14.82
CA LEU A 234 7.51 14.01 -15.34
C LEU A 234 8.51 15.16 -15.55
N GLU A 235 9.80 14.88 -15.38
CA GLU A 235 10.87 15.86 -15.59
C GLU A 235 10.76 16.60 -16.95
N GLY A 236 10.78 17.93 -16.90
CA GLY A 236 10.76 18.80 -18.08
C GLY A 236 9.37 19.00 -18.70
N ASP A 237 8.30 18.83 -17.92
CA ASP A 237 6.90 18.99 -18.34
C ASP A 237 6.55 18.10 -19.55
N LYS A 238 7.17 16.92 -19.62
CA LYS A 238 7.01 15.99 -20.74
C LYS A 238 5.86 15.01 -20.50
N LYS A 239 5.37 14.46 -21.62
CA LYS A 239 4.50 13.28 -21.62
C LYS A 239 5.16 12.14 -22.39
N VAL A 240 4.96 10.92 -21.90
CA VAL A 240 5.24 9.70 -22.66
C VAL A 240 3.95 9.22 -23.33
N ASP A 241 4.07 8.58 -24.50
CA ASP A 241 2.97 7.81 -25.08
C ASP A 241 2.69 6.59 -24.18
N LEU A 242 1.67 6.72 -23.33
CA LEU A 242 1.32 5.78 -22.27
C LEU A 242 0.05 5.01 -22.65
N THR A 243 0.12 3.69 -22.57
CA THR A 243 -1.04 2.81 -22.58
C THR A 243 -1.09 2.03 -21.26
N VAL A 244 -2.20 2.14 -20.53
CA VAL A 244 -2.46 1.32 -19.34
C VAL A 244 -3.43 0.20 -19.71
N ILE A 245 -3.07 -1.04 -19.40
CA ILE A 245 -3.96 -2.19 -19.51
C ILE A 245 -4.63 -2.37 -18.14
N PRO A 246 -5.95 -2.13 -18.01
CA PRO A 246 -6.60 -2.16 -16.71
C PRO A 246 -6.86 -3.58 -16.23
N LEU A 247 -7.12 -3.70 -14.93
CA LEU A 247 -7.64 -4.88 -14.26
C LEU A 247 -9.07 -5.19 -14.72
N GLU A 248 -9.53 -6.41 -14.49
CA GLU A 248 -10.97 -6.73 -14.48
C GLU A 248 -11.41 -7.17 -13.09
N ASN A 249 -12.68 -6.89 -12.76
CA ASN A 249 -13.32 -7.27 -11.50
C ASN A 249 -12.58 -6.73 -10.26
N TRP A 250 -11.98 -5.54 -10.36
CA TRP A 250 -11.31 -4.84 -9.27
C TRP A 250 -12.05 -3.54 -8.95
N THR A 251 -12.13 -3.21 -7.66
CA THR A 251 -12.51 -1.89 -7.15
C THR A 251 -11.59 -1.56 -5.96
N HIS A 252 -11.45 -0.28 -5.63
CA HIS A 252 -10.55 0.16 -4.55
C HIS A 252 -10.89 -0.41 -3.18
N ASP A 253 -12.14 -0.76 -2.91
CA ASP A 253 -12.59 -1.29 -1.61
C ASP A 253 -12.25 -2.78 -1.42
N MET A 254 -11.95 -3.50 -2.51
CA MET A 254 -11.66 -4.92 -2.46
C MET A 254 -10.37 -5.20 -1.68
N PHE A 255 -10.38 -6.29 -0.92
CA PHE A 255 -9.15 -6.82 -0.33
C PHE A 255 -8.40 -7.65 -1.36
N TYR A 256 -7.08 -7.47 -1.44
CA TYR A 256 -6.21 -8.26 -2.30
C TYR A 256 -5.01 -8.77 -1.51
N SER A 257 -4.99 -10.08 -1.27
CA SER A 257 -3.85 -10.77 -0.66
C SER A 257 -2.81 -11.04 -1.74
N LEU A 258 -1.56 -10.61 -1.52
CA LEU A 258 -0.52 -10.75 -2.54
C LEU A 258 -0.06 -12.21 -2.65
N PRO A 259 -0.19 -12.85 -3.82
CA PRO A 259 0.18 -14.26 -3.99
C PRO A 259 1.71 -14.47 -3.96
N ILE A 260 2.48 -13.41 -4.20
CA ILE A 260 3.94 -13.40 -4.17
C ILE A 260 4.38 -12.25 -3.29
N ARG A 261 5.34 -12.50 -2.38
CA ARG A 261 5.93 -11.45 -1.53
C ARG A 261 6.54 -10.35 -2.41
N PRO A 262 6.12 -9.08 -2.25
CA PRO A 262 6.62 -7.99 -3.09
C PRO A 262 8.06 -7.61 -2.72
N SER A 263 8.45 -7.83 -1.46
CA SER A 263 9.84 -7.76 -0.99
C SER A 263 10.11 -8.81 0.08
N PRO A 264 11.39 -9.12 0.38
CA PRO A 264 11.73 -10.00 1.50
C PRO A 264 11.16 -9.56 2.85
N ASN A 265 10.91 -8.25 3.04
CA ASN A 265 10.49 -7.68 4.32
C ASN A 265 8.98 -7.42 4.43
N LEU A 266 8.20 -7.68 3.38
CA LEU A 266 6.75 -7.65 3.43
C LEU A 266 6.22 -9.08 3.23
N PRO A 267 6.37 -9.95 4.24
CA PRO A 267 6.15 -11.38 4.08
C PRO A 267 4.68 -11.81 3.96
N ASN A 268 3.74 -10.96 4.37
CA ASN A 268 2.31 -11.28 4.48
C ASN A 268 1.41 -10.03 4.52
N ASP A 269 0.08 -10.23 4.53
CA ASP A 269 -0.90 -9.14 4.53
C ASP A 269 -0.81 -8.23 5.76
N THR A 270 -0.52 -8.79 6.95
CA THR A 270 -0.34 -8.02 8.18
C THR A 270 0.83 -7.04 8.06
N SER A 271 1.96 -7.47 7.46
CA SER A 271 3.09 -6.59 7.20
C SER A 271 2.75 -5.48 6.19
N ILE A 272 1.98 -5.81 5.14
CA ILE A 272 1.59 -4.86 4.09
C ILE A 272 0.66 -3.78 4.63
N THR A 273 -0.31 -4.15 5.48
CA THR A 273 -1.25 -3.17 6.05
C THR A 273 -0.60 -2.29 7.13
N LEU A 274 0.38 -2.80 7.87
CA LEU A 274 1.13 -2.05 8.87
C LEU A 274 2.25 -1.18 8.26
N TYR A 275 2.72 -1.53 7.05
CA TYR A 275 3.88 -0.90 6.41
C TYR A 275 3.79 0.63 6.30
N PRO A 276 2.65 1.25 5.92
CA PRO A 276 2.55 2.71 5.92
C PRO A 276 2.85 3.36 7.28
N SER A 277 2.50 2.73 8.39
CA SER A 277 2.74 3.27 9.73
C SER A 277 4.12 2.88 10.26
N LEU A 278 4.50 1.60 10.18
CA LEU A 278 5.77 1.10 10.70
C LEU A 278 6.98 1.44 9.82
N GLY A 279 6.78 1.72 8.54
CA GLY A 279 7.83 2.19 7.63
C GLY A 279 8.45 3.52 8.07
N MET A 280 7.75 4.32 8.88
CA MET A 280 8.30 5.54 9.48
C MET A 280 9.50 5.27 10.41
N PHE A 281 9.56 4.08 11.01
CA PHE A 281 10.71 3.69 11.83
C PHE A 281 12.00 3.52 11.02
N GLU A 282 11.94 3.44 9.69
CA GLU A 282 13.14 3.41 8.85
C GLU A 282 13.97 4.69 9.00
N GLY A 283 13.32 5.83 9.29
CA GLY A 283 13.96 7.09 9.63
C GLY A 283 14.40 7.24 11.11
N THR A 284 14.35 6.17 11.90
CA THR A 284 14.68 6.18 13.34
C THR A 284 15.70 5.09 13.68
N ASN A 285 16.20 5.07 14.92
CA ASN A 285 16.99 3.94 15.42
C ASN A 285 16.13 2.79 16.00
N ILE A 286 14.80 2.87 15.92
CA ILE A 286 13.90 1.77 16.30
C ILE A 286 13.95 0.66 15.24
N ASN A 287 14.02 -0.59 15.68
CA ASN A 287 13.90 -1.75 14.82
C ASN A 287 12.40 -2.00 14.50
N ALA A 288 12.04 -2.11 13.22
CA ALA A 288 10.67 -2.37 12.76
C ALA A 288 10.39 -3.87 12.52
N GLY A 289 10.96 -4.74 13.35
CA GLY A 289 10.86 -6.20 13.23
C GLY A 289 11.85 -6.85 12.26
N ARG A 290 12.70 -6.08 11.57
CA ARG A 290 13.77 -6.62 10.71
C ARG A 290 14.74 -7.47 11.52
N GLY A 291 15.27 -8.53 10.92
CA GLY A 291 16.05 -9.54 11.64
C GLY A 291 15.21 -10.51 12.46
N THR A 292 13.91 -10.60 12.15
CA THR A 292 12.97 -11.60 12.67
C THR A 292 12.08 -12.07 11.52
N GLU A 293 11.23 -13.07 11.74
CA GLU A 293 10.20 -13.51 10.77
C GLU A 293 8.94 -12.61 10.76
N PHE A 294 8.98 -11.49 11.48
CA PHE A 294 7.85 -10.57 11.69
C PHE A 294 8.23 -9.14 11.29
N GLN A 295 8.92 -8.98 10.17
CA GLN A 295 9.26 -7.67 9.62
C GLN A 295 7.99 -6.86 9.35
N PHE A 296 8.02 -5.58 9.75
CA PHE A 296 6.89 -4.65 9.76
C PHE A 296 5.63 -5.20 10.44
N GLN A 297 5.82 -6.01 11.49
CA GLN A 297 4.74 -6.52 12.34
C GLN A 297 5.07 -6.36 13.82
N ARG A 298 6.09 -5.56 14.14
CA ARG A 298 6.51 -5.20 15.50
C ARG A 298 7.45 -4.01 15.44
N TYR A 299 7.64 -3.39 16.59
CA TYR A 299 8.69 -2.40 16.77
C TYR A 299 9.32 -2.52 18.14
N GLY A 300 10.58 -2.12 18.26
CA GLY A 300 11.29 -2.09 19.53
C GLY A 300 12.74 -1.65 19.42
N ALA A 301 13.35 -1.36 20.56
CA ALA A 301 14.78 -1.10 20.68
C ALA A 301 15.28 -1.41 22.10
N SER A 302 16.60 -1.55 22.27
CA SER A 302 17.21 -1.77 23.59
C SER A 302 17.12 -0.56 24.52
N PHE A 303 16.82 0.62 23.97
CA PHE A 303 16.70 1.88 24.70
C PHE A 303 15.24 2.33 24.96
N LEU A 304 14.26 1.47 24.69
CA LEU A 304 12.88 1.67 25.16
C LEU A 304 12.75 1.23 26.63
N ASP A 305 11.90 1.90 27.41
CA ASP A 305 11.75 1.65 28.85
C ASP A 305 11.17 0.25 29.12
N SER A 306 12.00 -0.62 29.69
CA SER A 306 11.65 -2.01 30.01
C SER A 306 10.54 -2.16 31.05
N LYS A 307 10.17 -1.08 31.76
CA LYS A 307 9.04 -1.07 32.70
C LYS A 307 7.70 -0.86 32.02
N VAL A 308 7.69 -0.36 30.78
CA VAL A 308 6.48 -0.07 30.00
C VAL A 308 6.08 -1.23 29.09
N TYR A 309 7.05 -2.01 28.62
CA TYR A 309 6.83 -3.05 27.61
C TYR A 309 7.03 -4.46 28.17
N ASP A 310 6.01 -5.30 28.01
CA ASP A 310 6.06 -6.74 28.38
C ASP A 310 6.59 -7.63 27.24
N PHE A 311 6.61 -7.12 26.00
CA PHE A 311 7.09 -7.87 24.84
C PHE A 311 8.55 -7.53 24.54
N THR A 312 9.34 -8.57 24.25
CA THR A 312 10.75 -8.45 23.89
C THR A 312 11.12 -9.37 22.73
N TYR A 313 12.16 -8.98 21.99
CA TYR A 313 12.75 -9.79 20.92
C TYR A 313 14.20 -9.36 20.65
N THR A 314 14.98 -10.24 20.01
CA THR A 314 16.35 -9.94 19.60
C THR A 314 16.45 -10.06 18.08
N PRO A 315 16.70 -8.95 17.35
CA PRO A 315 16.97 -8.98 15.92
C PRO A 315 18.28 -9.71 15.60
N GLU A 316 18.26 -10.62 14.63
CA GLU A 316 19.45 -11.32 14.12
C GLU A 316 19.48 -11.26 12.59
N PRO A 317 20.66 -11.34 11.95
CA PRO A 317 20.74 -11.38 10.49
C PRO A 317 19.88 -12.49 9.88
N ASN A 318 19.00 -12.15 8.93
CA ASN A 318 18.13 -13.11 8.25
C ASN A 318 17.88 -12.73 6.78
N PHE A 319 17.13 -13.58 6.06
CA PHE A 319 16.67 -13.26 4.72
C PHE A 319 15.80 -11.99 4.75
N GLY A 320 16.21 -10.98 3.98
CA GLY A 320 15.60 -9.66 3.97
C GLY A 320 16.28 -8.61 4.86
N SER A 321 17.18 -9.01 5.76
CA SER A 321 17.96 -8.06 6.57
C SER A 321 19.28 -8.67 7.09
N LYS A 322 20.36 -8.50 6.32
CA LYS A 322 21.72 -8.90 6.73
C LYS A 322 22.30 -8.09 7.90
N TYR A 323 21.85 -6.84 8.05
CA TYR A 323 22.33 -5.90 9.06
C TYR A 323 21.13 -5.20 9.73
N PRO A 324 20.30 -5.92 10.52
CA PRO A 324 19.14 -5.32 11.16
C PRO A 324 19.55 -4.25 12.20
N LYS A 325 18.71 -3.22 12.37
CA LYS A 325 18.85 -2.29 13.51
C LYS A 325 18.78 -3.08 14.82
N GLU A 326 19.58 -2.69 15.81
CA GLU A 326 19.63 -3.36 17.11
C GLU A 326 20.02 -4.85 17.04
N GLU A 327 20.83 -5.23 16.04
CA GLU A 327 21.38 -6.59 15.88
C GLU A 327 22.00 -7.13 17.18
N GLY A 328 21.57 -8.33 17.60
CA GLY A 328 22.04 -9.03 18.80
C GLY A 328 21.63 -8.39 20.13
N LYS A 329 20.85 -7.30 20.12
CA LYS A 329 20.40 -6.61 21.34
C LYS A 329 18.96 -7.01 21.70
N LEU A 330 18.73 -7.26 22.99
CA LEU A 330 17.38 -7.45 23.51
C LEU A 330 16.59 -6.14 23.39
N CYS A 331 15.58 -6.14 22.53
CA CYS A 331 14.69 -5.01 22.29
C CYS A 331 13.41 -5.14 23.11
N TYR A 332 12.94 -4.03 23.66
CA TYR A 332 11.63 -3.88 24.29
C TYR A 332 10.69 -3.17 23.32
N GLY A 333 9.41 -3.54 23.27
CA GLY A 333 8.44 -2.90 22.38
C GLY A 333 7.10 -3.61 22.28
N LYS A 334 6.47 -3.64 21.09
CA LYS A 334 5.17 -4.28 20.87
C LYS A 334 5.19 -5.25 19.69
N ASP A 335 4.47 -6.36 19.83
CA ASP A 335 4.12 -7.26 18.73
C ASP A 335 2.77 -6.87 18.14
N LEU A 336 2.75 -6.67 16.83
CA LEU A 336 1.58 -6.26 16.03
C LEU A 336 1.22 -7.35 15.01
N SER A 337 1.79 -8.55 15.12
CA SER A 337 1.58 -9.68 14.18
C SER A 337 0.13 -10.13 14.02
N LYS A 338 -0.75 -9.76 14.95
CA LYS A 338 -2.19 -10.06 14.95
C LYS A 338 -3.07 -8.86 14.58
N THR A 339 -2.48 -7.79 14.04
CA THR A 339 -3.24 -6.60 13.64
C THR A 339 -4.11 -6.93 12.44
N GLU A 340 -5.38 -6.52 12.50
CA GLU A 340 -6.31 -6.63 11.37
C GLU A 340 -5.99 -5.58 10.28
N ARG A 341 -6.67 -5.67 9.14
CA ARG A 341 -6.51 -4.71 8.04
C ARG A 341 -6.78 -3.28 8.55
N MET A 342 -5.78 -2.41 8.39
CA MET A 342 -5.86 -1.00 8.73
C MET A 342 -6.61 -0.22 7.65
N ASN A 343 -7.37 0.79 8.04
CA ASN A 343 -8.07 1.73 7.14
C ASN A 343 -7.51 3.15 7.21
N GLU A 344 -6.41 3.33 7.92
CA GLU A 344 -5.77 4.61 8.14
C GLU A 344 -4.29 4.45 8.44
N VAL A 345 -3.53 5.52 8.19
CA VAL A 345 -2.18 5.65 8.73
C VAL A 345 -2.29 6.13 10.18
N THR A 346 -1.57 5.48 11.09
CA THR A 346 -1.49 5.90 12.50
C THR A 346 -0.07 6.28 12.89
N MET A 347 0.08 7.38 13.61
CA MET A 347 1.33 7.77 14.27
C MET A 347 1.42 7.24 15.70
N ASP A 348 0.41 6.52 16.21
CA ASP A 348 0.40 6.01 17.59
C ASP A 348 1.62 5.15 17.89
N TYR A 349 2.07 4.33 16.94
CA TYR A 349 3.24 3.46 17.14
C TYR A 349 4.55 4.25 17.32
N ILE A 350 4.79 5.26 16.47
CA ILE A 350 6.00 6.06 16.57
C ILE A 350 5.95 7.03 17.76
N ILE A 351 4.78 7.57 18.08
CA ILE A 351 4.56 8.40 19.28
C ILE A 351 4.79 7.57 20.55
N ASP A 352 4.26 6.35 20.61
CA ASP A 352 4.46 5.42 21.72
C ASP A 352 5.95 5.10 21.92
N ALA A 353 6.66 4.73 20.86
CA ALA A 353 8.10 4.44 20.94
C ALA A 353 8.91 5.68 21.33
N TYR A 354 8.60 6.86 20.80
CA TYR A 354 9.30 8.11 21.14
C TYR A 354 9.06 8.52 22.59
N THR A 355 7.82 8.40 23.06
CA THR A 355 7.42 8.77 24.42
C THR A 355 8.12 7.89 25.45
N ASN A 356 8.23 6.59 25.17
CA ASN A 356 8.82 5.60 26.08
C ASN A 356 10.29 5.31 25.78
N SER A 357 10.97 6.15 25.00
CA SER A 357 12.42 6.09 24.84
C SER A 357 13.11 6.66 26.07
N VAL A 358 14.00 5.88 26.69
CA VAL A 358 14.80 6.31 27.85
C VAL A 358 15.75 7.44 27.45
N ASP A 359 16.26 7.40 26.22
CA ASP A 359 17.14 8.41 25.65
C ASP A 359 16.60 8.89 24.28
N LYS A 360 15.79 9.95 24.32
CA LYS A 360 15.16 10.54 23.13
C LYS A 360 16.17 11.09 22.11
N SER A 361 17.39 11.42 22.54
CA SER A 361 18.44 11.92 21.62
C SER A 361 18.88 10.87 20.59
N LYS A 362 18.61 9.59 20.87
CA LYS A 362 18.89 8.47 19.98
C LYS A 362 17.72 8.11 19.07
N PHE A 363 16.57 8.76 19.15
CA PHE A 363 15.38 8.27 18.46
C PHE A 363 15.42 8.52 16.95
N PHE A 364 15.39 9.79 16.54
CA PHE A 364 15.31 10.17 15.13
C PHE A 364 16.67 10.16 14.44
N ILE A 365 16.70 9.63 13.22
CA ILE A 365 17.75 9.92 12.24
C ILE A 365 17.16 11.01 11.34
N THR A 366 17.25 12.28 11.75
CA THR A 366 16.47 13.40 11.17
C THR A 366 16.46 13.40 9.65
N SER A 367 17.63 13.28 9.00
CA SER A 367 17.71 13.25 7.52
C SER A 367 16.94 12.09 6.90
N GLY A 368 16.98 10.90 7.52
CA GLY A 368 16.21 9.74 7.10
C GLY A 368 14.72 9.92 7.37
N PHE A 369 14.35 10.40 8.56
CA PHE A 369 12.96 10.56 8.96
C PHE A 369 12.21 11.55 8.07
N THR A 370 12.78 12.73 7.82
CA THR A 370 12.09 13.75 7.02
C THR A 370 11.88 13.32 5.57
N ILE A 371 12.76 12.46 5.02
CA ILE A 371 12.58 11.92 3.66
C ILE A 371 11.47 10.86 3.63
N HIS A 372 11.36 10.00 4.65
CA HIS A 372 10.26 9.03 4.73
C HIS A 372 8.91 9.72 4.98
N ALA A 373 8.89 10.66 5.93
CA ALA A 373 7.72 11.47 6.25
C ALA A 373 7.29 12.37 5.07
N GLY A 374 8.27 12.86 4.31
CA GLY A 374 8.07 13.81 3.21
C GLY A 374 7.99 15.27 3.66
N ASN A 375 8.23 15.57 4.94
CA ASN A 375 8.30 16.90 5.50
C ASN A 375 9.12 16.90 6.80
N ASP A 376 9.51 18.08 7.27
CA ASP A 376 10.16 18.25 8.58
C ASP A 376 9.16 18.40 9.75
N ARG A 377 7.89 18.66 9.43
CA ARG A 377 6.83 18.99 10.40
C ARG A 377 6.51 17.81 11.30
N LEU A 378 6.42 16.59 10.74
CA LEU A 378 6.02 15.41 11.50
C LEU A 378 6.94 15.14 12.70
N GLN A 379 8.27 15.27 12.51
CA GLN A 379 9.22 15.07 13.60
C GLN A 379 8.99 16.10 14.71
N LYS A 380 8.89 17.38 14.34
CA LYS A 380 8.67 18.48 15.29
C LYS A 380 7.38 18.30 16.09
N GLN A 381 6.32 17.79 15.45
CA GLN A 381 5.05 17.51 16.12
C GLN A 381 5.19 16.40 17.16
N ILE A 382 5.86 15.29 16.82
CA ILE A 382 6.09 14.18 17.75
C ILE A 382 6.96 14.65 18.93
N GLU A 383 8.02 15.42 18.66
CA GLU A 383 8.90 16.00 19.68
C GLU A 383 8.17 16.98 20.60
N ALA A 384 7.20 17.72 20.06
CA ALA A 384 6.34 18.63 20.82
C ALA A 384 5.22 17.92 21.61
N GLY A 385 5.09 16.59 21.48
CA GLY A 385 4.07 15.81 22.18
C GLY A 385 2.68 15.90 21.56
N ALA A 386 2.57 16.25 20.28
CA ALA A 386 1.30 16.23 19.57
C ALA A 386 0.71 14.81 19.54
N THR A 387 -0.61 14.73 19.72
CA THR A 387 -1.37 13.49 19.61
C THR A 387 -1.50 13.05 18.15
N ASN A 388 -1.81 11.77 17.93
CA ASN A 388 -2.07 11.24 16.58
C ASN A 388 -3.17 12.05 15.87
N ALA A 389 -4.25 12.41 16.57
CA ALA A 389 -5.34 13.21 16.01
C ALA A 389 -4.87 14.62 15.56
N GLU A 390 -4.06 15.31 16.37
CA GLU A 390 -3.51 16.63 16.04
C GLU A 390 -2.58 16.57 14.84
N ILE A 391 -1.73 15.53 14.77
CA ILE A 391 -0.83 15.31 13.63
C ILE A 391 -1.65 15.06 12.36
N LYS A 392 -2.63 14.15 12.41
CA LYS A 392 -3.49 13.81 11.27
C LYS A 392 -4.25 15.02 10.72
N ALA A 393 -4.71 15.91 11.60
CA ALA A 393 -5.39 17.13 11.19
C ALA A 393 -4.52 18.02 10.28
N THR A 394 -3.19 17.95 10.40
CA THR A 394 -2.29 18.84 9.65
C THR A 394 -2.06 18.48 8.19
N TRP A 395 -2.42 17.27 7.74
CA TRP A 395 -2.31 16.86 6.34
C TRP A 395 -3.66 16.69 5.63
N GLN A 396 -4.79 16.90 6.33
CA GLN A 396 -6.12 16.71 5.72
C GLN A 396 -6.35 17.65 4.53
N ALA A 397 -5.88 18.89 4.59
CA ALA A 397 -6.00 19.83 3.47
C ALA A 397 -5.28 19.32 2.21
N ASP A 398 -4.09 18.73 2.39
CA ASP A 398 -3.31 18.16 1.29
C ASP A 398 -3.98 16.90 0.73
N ILE A 399 -4.53 16.04 1.59
CA ILE A 399 -5.31 14.87 1.19
C ILE A 399 -6.52 15.28 0.34
N GLU A 400 -7.28 16.29 0.77
CA GLU A 400 -8.46 16.74 0.03
C GLU A 400 -8.10 17.40 -1.31
N LYS A 401 -6.95 18.09 -1.39
CA LYS A 401 -6.39 18.57 -2.65
C LYS A 401 -6.02 17.40 -3.57
N PHE A 402 -5.31 16.40 -3.04
CA PHE A 402 -4.88 15.24 -3.80
C PHE A 402 -6.06 14.39 -4.29
N LYS A 403 -7.09 14.15 -3.45
CA LYS A 403 -8.30 13.41 -3.84
C LYS A 403 -9.02 14.05 -5.04
N LYS A 404 -9.03 15.38 -5.15
CA LYS A 404 -9.60 16.09 -6.31
C LYS A 404 -8.80 15.88 -7.58
N ILE A 405 -7.46 15.79 -7.47
CA ILE A 405 -6.58 15.52 -8.60
C ILE A 405 -6.76 14.06 -9.05
N ARG A 406 -6.61 13.11 -8.12
CA ARG A 406 -6.65 11.67 -8.43
C ARG A 406 -7.98 11.23 -9.05
N ALA A 407 -9.09 11.85 -8.67
CA ALA A 407 -10.42 11.50 -9.17
C ALA A 407 -10.55 11.60 -10.70
N LYS A 408 -9.69 12.38 -11.37
CA LYS A 408 -9.64 12.44 -12.84
C LYS A 408 -9.02 11.19 -13.49
N TYR A 409 -8.30 10.38 -12.71
CA TYR A 409 -7.41 9.32 -13.18
C TYR A 409 -7.77 7.94 -12.65
N LEU A 410 -8.78 7.83 -11.77
CA LEU A 410 -9.25 6.54 -11.27
C LEU A 410 -9.87 5.72 -12.42
N LEU A 411 -9.50 4.44 -12.49
CA LEU A 411 -9.98 3.47 -13.46
C LEU A 411 -11.04 2.53 -12.87
N TYR A 412 -11.17 2.48 -11.54
CA TYR A 412 -11.96 1.47 -10.81
C TYR A 412 -12.88 2.06 -9.74
#